data_AF-A0A436EMR5-F1
#
_entry.id   AF-A0A436EMR5-F1
#
_cell.length_a   1.000
_cell.length_b   1.000
_cell.length_c   1.000
_cell.angle_alpha   90.00
_cell.angle_beta   90.00
_cell.angle_gamma   90.00
#
_symmetry.space_group_name_H-M   'P 1'
#
loop_
_entity.id
_entity.type
_entity.pdbx_description
1 polymer ?
#
loop_
_entity_poly.entity_id
_entity_poly.type
_entity_poly.pdbx_seq_one_letter_code
_entity_poly.pdbx_strand_id
1 'polypeptide(L)'
;QDCVSVGACNGTDGLSATVDEAYAAGAKAAKDAGAKAAKSSKPKVDASESWSRGMLGAAPGAGPDTTVKAFVDFQNDVTAKDIRQAVHEGMRSIEHVKRFTTNGMATDQGKTSNMHGLAIAAETLGKPIPEVGLTTFRAPYTPVTFGAIVSHARGPLFDPTRRTAIHPWAEAQGAVFEDVGQWKRAWYFPKAGEDMHAAVDRECVAVRKTAGLFDASTLGKIEVVGPDAAKFMELLYTNPWEKLEPGRCRYGIMLREDGFIYDDGVVG
;
A
#
# COMPACT_ATOMS: atom_id res chain seq x y z
N GLN A 1 -20.50 -4.38 1.90
CA GLN A 1 -19.53 -5.49 1.87
C GLN A 1 -20.33 -6.75 1.71
N ASP A 2 -19.95 -7.63 0.79
CA ASP A 2 -20.62 -8.93 0.58
C ASP A 2 -20.07 -9.96 1.56
N CYS A 3 -20.23 -9.67 2.86
CA CYS A 3 -19.77 -10.54 3.94
C CYS A 3 -20.86 -10.67 5.01
N VAL A 4 -20.80 -11.76 5.77
CA VAL A 4 -21.69 -12.01 6.91
C VAL A 4 -20.87 -12.48 8.09
N SER A 5 -21.15 -11.94 9.28
CA SER A 5 -20.61 -12.44 10.54
C SER A 5 -21.48 -13.61 11.01
N VAL A 6 -20.86 -14.64 11.58
CA VAL A 6 -21.53 -15.86 12.06
C VAL A 6 -20.94 -16.28 13.40
N GLY A 7 -21.78 -16.74 14.34
CA GLY A 7 -21.33 -17.26 15.62
C GLY A 7 -20.93 -16.14 16.57
N ALA A 8 -19.91 -16.38 17.40
CA ALA A 8 -19.50 -15.44 18.45
C ALA A 8 -19.13 -14.04 17.92
N CYS A 9 -18.63 -13.92 16.68
CA CYS A 9 -18.35 -12.60 16.10
C CYS A 9 -19.63 -11.82 15.72
N ASN A 10 -20.78 -12.49 15.59
CA ASN A 10 -22.11 -11.90 15.46
C ASN A 10 -22.86 -11.80 16.81
N GLY A 11 -22.22 -12.20 17.92
CA GLY A 11 -22.84 -12.26 19.25
C GLY A 11 -23.68 -13.52 19.50
N THR A 12 -23.56 -14.55 18.66
CA THR A 12 -24.21 -15.85 18.87
C THR A 12 -23.28 -16.76 19.69
N ASP A 13 -23.57 -16.92 20.99
CA ASP A 13 -22.72 -17.72 21.89
C ASP A 13 -23.11 -19.20 21.96
N GLY A 14 -24.36 -19.54 21.61
CA GLY A 14 -24.86 -20.91 21.67
C GLY A 14 -24.38 -21.76 20.49
N LEU A 15 -23.84 -22.95 20.76
CA LEU A 15 -23.34 -23.85 19.71
C LEU A 15 -24.42 -24.22 18.70
N SER A 16 -25.63 -24.56 19.16
CA SER A 16 -26.74 -24.89 18.25
C SER A 16 -27.11 -23.70 17.36
N ALA A 17 -27.28 -22.51 17.96
CA ALA A 17 -27.61 -21.30 17.20
C ALA A 17 -26.51 -20.92 16.19
N THR A 18 -25.24 -21.08 16.57
CA THR A 18 -24.09 -20.84 15.69
C THR A 18 -24.10 -21.77 14.47
N VAL A 19 -24.40 -23.06 14.67
CA VAL A 19 -24.50 -24.03 13.56
C VAL A 19 -25.66 -23.65 12.64
N ASP A 20 -26.81 -23.28 13.18
CA ASP A 20 -27.98 -22.85 12.40
C ASP A 20 -27.66 -21.63 11.54
N GLU A 21 -27.06 -20.62 12.16
CA GLU A 21 -26.62 -19.39 11.54
C GLU A 21 -25.58 -19.64 10.43
N ALA A 22 -24.57 -20.48 10.70
CA ALA A 22 -23.52 -20.83 9.73
C ALA A 22 -24.08 -21.51 8.48
N TYR A 23 -25.01 -22.45 8.64
CA TYR A 23 -25.64 -23.13 7.50
C TYR A 23 -26.50 -22.18 6.68
N ALA A 24 -27.26 -21.30 7.32
CA ALA A 24 -28.06 -20.30 6.62
C ALA A 24 -27.18 -19.31 5.84
N ALA A 25 -26.13 -18.80 6.49
CA ALA A 25 -25.14 -17.91 5.89
C ALA A 25 -24.43 -18.54 4.69
N GLY A 26 -23.92 -19.78 4.85
CA GLY A 26 -23.23 -20.51 3.80
C GLY A 26 -24.14 -20.85 2.62
N ALA A 27 -25.38 -21.28 2.87
CA ALA A 27 -26.35 -21.56 1.82
C ALA A 27 -26.72 -20.30 1.02
N LYS A 28 -26.88 -19.16 1.71
CA LYS A 28 -27.10 -17.87 1.07
C LYS A 28 -25.89 -17.46 0.23
N ALA A 29 -24.68 -17.51 0.79
CA ALA A 29 -23.45 -17.15 0.08
C ALA A 29 -23.23 -18.03 -1.17
N ALA A 30 -23.48 -19.33 -1.07
CA ALA A 30 -23.39 -20.25 -2.21
C ALA A 30 -24.43 -19.91 -3.30
N LYS A 31 -25.68 -19.62 -2.89
CA LYS A 31 -26.75 -19.22 -3.82
C LYS A 31 -26.40 -17.91 -4.53
N ASP A 32 -25.92 -16.92 -3.78
CA ASP A 32 -25.52 -15.62 -4.33
C ASP A 32 -24.32 -15.74 -5.27
N ALA A 33 -23.43 -16.72 -5.03
CA ALA A 33 -22.33 -17.09 -5.92
C ALA A 33 -22.76 -17.96 -7.13
N GLY A 34 -24.06 -18.24 -7.30
CA GLY A 34 -24.59 -19.01 -8.43
C GLY A 34 -24.46 -20.53 -8.30
N ALA A 35 -24.13 -21.06 -7.12
CA ALA A 35 -24.12 -22.49 -6.89
C ALA A 35 -25.56 -23.05 -6.92
N LYS A 36 -25.74 -24.20 -7.58
CA LYS A 36 -27.01 -24.94 -7.57
C LYS A 36 -27.24 -25.57 -6.19
N ALA A 37 -28.49 -25.64 -5.77
CA ALA A 37 -28.86 -26.24 -4.49
C ALA A 37 -28.37 -27.70 -4.41
N ALA A 38 -27.50 -27.97 -3.43
CA ALA A 38 -27.04 -29.32 -3.09
C ALA A 38 -27.75 -29.78 -1.81
N LYS A 39 -27.86 -31.11 -1.63
CA LYS A 39 -28.31 -31.69 -0.36
C LYS A 39 -27.28 -31.36 0.72
N SER A 40 -27.67 -30.58 1.73
CA SER A 40 -26.87 -30.34 2.92
C SER A 40 -27.34 -31.21 4.08
N SER A 41 -26.43 -31.91 4.75
CA SER A 41 -26.72 -32.57 6.03
C SER A 41 -26.22 -31.70 7.17
N LYS A 42 -27.15 -31.11 7.92
CA LYS A 42 -26.82 -30.33 9.13
C LYS A 42 -26.51 -31.29 10.28
N PRO A 43 -25.38 -31.12 11.00
CA PRO A 43 -25.06 -31.97 12.14
C PRO A 43 -26.09 -31.75 13.27
N LYS A 44 -26.41 -32.83 13.99
CA LYS A 44 -27.15 -32.72 15.25
C LYS A 44 -26.19 -32.16 16.30
N VAL A 45 -26.58 -31.06 16.93
CA VAL A 45 -25.80 -30.45 18.01
C VAL A 45 -26.32 -31.01 19.33
N ASP A 46 -25.39 -31.54 20.13
CA ASP A 46 -25.60 -31.87 21.53
C ASP A 46 -24.68 -30.94 22.34
N ALA A 47 -25.27 -30.08 23.17
CA ALA A 47 -24.54 -29.06 23.92
C ALA A 47 -24.97 -29.13 25.38
N SER A 48 -24.01 -29.37 26.28
CA SER A 48 -24.26 -29.56 27.70
C SER A 48 -24.27 -28.26 28.51
N GLU A 49 -23.68 -27.18 27.98
CA GLU A 49 -23.51 -25.92 28.70
C GLU A 49 -23.79 -24.71 27.80
N SER A 50 -24.41 -23.69 28.39
CA SER A 50 -24.64 -22.38 27.79
C SER A 50 -23.98 -21.34 28.69
N TRP A 51 -22.99 -20.63 28.17
CA TRP A 51 -22.31 -19.55 28.87
C TRP A 51 -22.69 -18.21 28.27
N SER A 52 -23.21 -17.28 29.07
CA SER A 52 -23.73 -16.00 28.60
C SER A 52 -23.15 -14.79 29.35
N ARG A 53 -22.01 -14.95 30.03
CA ARG A 53 -21.47 -13.92 30.93
C ARG A 53 -20.00 -13.63 30.70
N GLY A 54 -19.69 -12.45 30.20
CA GLY A 54 -18.35 -11.88 30.19
C GLY A 54 -18.17 -10.86 31.32
N MET A 55 -16.92 -10.61 31.71
CA MET A 55 -16.55 -9.42 32.48
C MET A 55 -15.97 -8.39 31.52
N LEU A 56 -16.42 -7.15 31.64
CA LEU A 56 -15.76 -5.98 31.04
C LEU A 56 -15.39 -5.00 32.15
N GLY A 57 -14.30 -4.29 31.94
CA GLY A 57 -13.80 -3.29 32.88
C GLY A 57 -12.76 -3.86 33.85
N ALA A 58 -12.67 -3.27 35.04
CA ALA A 58 -11.67 -3.64 36.04
C ALA A 58 -12.03 -4.94 36.78
N ALA A 59 -11.01 -5.66 37.27
CA ALA A 59 -11.19 -6.86 38.07
C ALA A 59 -11.95 -6.56 39.39
N PRO A 60 -12.64 -7.56 39.99
CA PRO A 60 -13.33 -7.38 41.26
C PRO A 60 -12.33 -6.91 42.33
N GLY A 61 -12.69 -5.87 43.08
CA GLY A 61 -11.80 -5.25 44.07
C GLY A 61 -10.84 -4.20 43.53
N ALA A 62 -10.88 -3.90 42.22
CA ALA A 62 -10.11 -2.83 41.57
C ALA A 62 -10.97 -1.60 41.20
N GLY A 63 -11.89 -1.22 42.09
CA GLY A 63 -12.78 -0.08 41.90
C GLY A 63 -12.05 1.28 41.86
N PRO A 64 -12.76 2.38 41.55
CA PRO A 64 -12.18 3.72 41.44
C PRO A 64 -11.37 4.18 42.66
N ASP A 65 -11.79 3.79 43.86
CA ASP A 65 -11.19 4.22 45.13
C ASP A 65 -10.03 3.32 45.61
N THR A 66 -9.57 2.41 44.76
CA THR A 66 -8.53 1.43 45.10
C THR A 66 -7.21 1.74 44.42
N THR A 67 -6.10 1.40 45.08
CA THR A 67 -4.74 1.61 44.59
C THR A 67 -4.07 0.32 44.10
N VAL A 68 -4.87 -0.74 43.92
CA VAL A 68 -4.37 -2.05 43.48
C VAL A 68 -3.87 -1.97 42.03
N LYS A 69 -2.82 -2.74 41.72
CA LYS A 69 -2.30 -2.87 40.35
C LYS A 69 -3.21 -3.78 39.52
N ALA A 70 -4.28 -3.20 38.98
CA ALA A 70 -5.19 -3.90 38.07
C ALA A 70 -4.79 -3.60 36.61
N PHE A 71 -3.97 -4.47 36.04
CA PHE A 71 -3.52 -4.37 34.65
C PHE A 71 -4.69 -4.57 33.67
N VAL A 72 -4.72 -3.72 32.65
CA VAL A 72 -5.68 -3.72 31.53
C VAL A 72 -4.95 -4.05 30.23
N ASP A 73 -3.78 -3.44 30.01
CA ASP A 73 -2.86 -3.78 28.93
C ASP A 73 -1.55 -4.29 29.52
N PHE A 74 -1.27 -5.58 29.32
CA PHE A 74 -0.08 -6.20 29.87
C PHE A 74 1.21 -5.88 29.10
N GLN A 75 1.14 -5.58 27.80
CA GLN A 75 2.36 -5.31 27.02
C GLN A 75 2.88 -3.89 27.27
N ASN A 76 1.96 -2.95 27.52
CA ASN A 76 2.30 -1.56 27.79
C ASN A 76 2.19 -1.18 29.29
N ASP A 77 2.02 -2.17 30.17
CA ASP A 77 1.85 -1.98 31.63
C ASP A 77 0.74 -0.98 32.01
N VAL A 78 -0.32 -0.88 31.21
CA VAL A 78 -1.44 0.04 31.48
C VAL A 78 -2.37 -0.58 32.51
N THR A 79 -2.68 0.18 33.56
CA THR A 79 -3.61 -0.21 34.61
C THR A 79 -4.94 0.53 34.54
N ALA A 80 -5.95 0.03 35.26
CA ALA A 80 -7.24 0.70 35.41
C ALA A 80 -7.10 2.13 35.97
N LYS A 81 -6.11 2.36 36.85
CA LYS A 81 -5.81 3.68 37.40
C LYS A 81 -5.37 4.66 36.31
N ASP A 82 -4.55 4.23 35.36
CA ASP A 82 -4.03 5.12 34.30
C ASP A 82 -5.14 5.59 33.37
N ILE A 83 -6.10 4.72 33.07
CA ILE A 83 -7.29 5.05 32.27
C ILE A 83 -8.20 6.03 33.03
N ARG A 84 -8.44 5.80 34.33
CA ARG A 84 -9.21 6.73 35.17
C ARG A 84 -8.51 8.08 35.27
N GLN A 85 -7.18 8.09 35.42
CA GLN A 85 -6.40 9.32 35.45
C GLN A 85 -6.54 10.08 34.14
N ALA A 86 -6.45 9.42 32.97
CA ALA A 86 -6.64 10.07 31.68
C ALA A 86 -7.99 10.79 31.59
N VAL A 87 -9.08 10.16 32.08
CA VAL A 87 -10.39 10.80 32.14
C VAL A 87 -10.42 11.97 33.12
N HIS A 88 -9.77 11.83 34.28
CA HIS A 88 -9.66 12.91 35.28
C HIS A 88 -8.90 14.13 34.74
N GLU A 89 -7.86 13.92 33.93
CA GLU A 89 -7.08 14.95 33.21
C GLU A 89 -7.85 15.64 32.07
N GLY A 90 -9.17 15.37 31.94
CA GLY A 90 -10.03 16.04 30.97
C GLY A 90 -10.21 15.31 29.65
N MET A 91 -9.66 14.10 29.48
CA MET A 91 -9.90 13.32 28.28
C MET A 91 -11.35 12.79 28.25
N ARG A 92 -12.01 12.96 27.11
CA ARG A 92 -13.41 12.54 26.90
C ARG A 92 -13.58 11.56 25.75
N SER A 93 -12.73 11.69 24.72
CA SER A 93 -12.70 10.75 23.60
C SER A 93 -11.86 9.53 23.97
N ILE A 94 -12.32 8.32 23.61
CA ILE A 94 -11.54 7.09 23.76
C ILE A 94 -10.20 7.16 22.99
N GLU A 95 -10.16 7.92 21.89
CA GLU A 95 -8.95 8.12 21.10
C GLU A 95 -7.90 8.94 21.86
N HIS A 96 -8.31 9.87 22.74
CA HIS A 96 -7.40 10.59 23.63
C HIS A 96 -6.90 9.69 24.77
N VAL A 97 -7.81 8.95 25.42
CA VAL A 97 -7.46 7.99 26.48
C VAL A 97 -6.46 6.96 25.96
N LYS A 98 -6.68 6.41 24.76
CA LYS A 98 -5.76 5.51 24.06
C LYS A 98 -4.37 6.13 23.88
N ARG A 99 -4.27 7.35 23.35
CA ARG A 99 -2.99 8.01 23.06
C ARG A 99 -2.22 8.40 24.31
N PHE A 100 -2.92 8.77 25.37
CA PHE A 100 -2.31 9.16 26.63
C PHE A 100 -1.80 7.97 27.43
N THR A 101 -2.61 6.92 27.52
CA THR A 101 -2.27 5.72 28.31
C THR A 101 -1.46 4.70 27.53
N THR A 102 -1.46 4.78 26.19
CA THR A 102 -0.95 3.76 25.27
C THR A 102 -1.72 2.43 25.28
N ASN A 103 -2.91 2.38 25.90
CA ASN A 103 -3.76 1.20 25.91
C ASN A 103 -4.12 0.71 24.50
N GLY A 104 -3.84 -0.56 24.21
CA GLY A 104 -4.15 -1.21 22.94
C GLY A 104 -3.27 -0.78 21.78
N MET A 105 -2.13 -0.15 22.06
CA MET A 105 -1.13 0.26 21.06
C MET A 105 0.02 -0.72 20.92
N ALA A 106 0.02 -1.82 21.69
CA ALA A 106 1.05 -2.84 21.64
C ALA A 106 0.92 -3.76 20.42
N THR A 107 1.77 -4.79 20.35
CA THR A 107 1.84 -5.72 19.20
C THR A 107 0.58 -6.58 19.03
N ASP A 108 -0.20 -6.76 20.10
CA ASP A 108 -1.48 -7.45 20.06
C ASP A 108 -2.64 -6.55 19.55
N GLN A 109 -2.40 -5.25 19.41
CA GLN A 109 -3.39 -4.23 19.03
C GLN A 109 -4.62 -4.20 19.97
N GLY A 110 -4.40 -4.47 21.25
CA GLY A 110 -5.43 -4.38 22.29
C GLY A 110 -6.57 -5.39 22.16
N LYS A 111 -6.29 -6.57 21.57
CA LYS A 111 -7.24 -7.69 21.48
C LYS A 111 -7.78 -8.12 22.85
N THR A 112 -6.98 -7.96 23.90
CA THR A 112 -7.36 -8.27 25.28
C THR A 112 -7.62 -7.01 26.14
N SER A 113 -7.15 -5.83 25.73
CA SER A 113 -7.19 -4.62 26.56
C SER A 113 -8.28 -3.61 26.17
N ASN A 114 -8.62 -3.46 24.89
CA ASN A 114 -9.45 -2.35 24.41
C ASN A 114 -10.86 -2.33 25.00
N MET A 115 -11.53 -3.49 25.07
CA MET A 115 -12.89 -3.56 25.61
C MET A 115 -12.93 -3.29 27.12
N HIS A 116 -11.89 -3.72 27.87
CA HIS A 116 -11.76 -3.42 29.28
C HIS A 116 -11.44 -1.94 29.51
N GLY A 117 -10.52 -1.37 28.74
CA GLY A 117 -10.16 0.03 28.85
C GLY A 117 -11.32 0.97 28.48
N LEU A 118 -12.08 0.61 27.45
CA LEU A 118 -13.31 1.32 27.07
C LEU A 118 -14.36 1.26 28.18
N ALA A 119 -14.57 0.09 28.81
CA ALA A 119 -15.52 -0.05 29.90
C ALA A 119 -15.12 0.79 31.13
N ILE A 120 -13.83 0.84 31.47
CA ILE A 120 -13.32 1.68 32.58
C ILE A 120 -13.47 3.17 32.26
N ALA A 121 -13.14 3.58 31.03
CA ALA A 121 -13.33 4.96 30.60
C ALA A 121 -14.82 5.35 30.61
N ALA A 122 -15.71 4.47 30.15
CA ALA A 122 -17.15 4.66 30.15
C ALA A 122 -17.72 4.79 31.57
N GLU A 123 -17.32 3.90 32.48
CA GLU A 123 -17.64 3.97 33.91
C GLU A 123 -17.22 5.32 34.50
N THR A 124 -15.98 5.75 34.24
CA THR A 124 -15.41 7.01 34.79
C THR A 124 -16.08 8.25 34.20
N LEU A 125 -16.52 8.19 32.94
CA LEU A 125 -17.25 9.26 32.27
C LEU A 125 -18.74 9.30 32.65
N GLY A 126 -19.26 8.27 33.31
CA GLY A 126 -20.69 8.12 33.59
C GLY A 126 -21.53 7.95 32.32
N LYS A 127 -20.97 7.30 31.29
CA LYS A 127 -21.63 7.09 29.99
C LYS A 127 -21.74 5.61 29.64
N PRO A 128 -22.77 5.18 28.89
CA PRO A 128 -22.81 3.83 28.36
C PRO A 128 -21.73 3.63 27.29
N ILE A 129 -21.18 2.41 27.18
CA ILE A 129 -20.09 2.06 26.25
C ILE A 129 -20.34 2.53 24.80
N PRO A 130 -21.53 2.32 24.20
CA PRO A 130 -21.79 2.75 22.82
C PRO A 130 -21.63 4.26 22.58
N GLU A 131 -21.84 5.11 23.59
CA GLU A 131 -21.71 6.57 23.47
C GLU A 131 -20.27 7.07 23.55
N VAL A 132 -19.37 6.29 24.15
CA VAL A 132 -17.94 6.62 24.22
C VAL A 132 -17.25 6.35 22.87
N GLY A 133 -17.79 5.37 22.12
CA GLY A 133 -17.29 4.96 20.81
C GLY A 133 -16.14 3.96 20.88
N LEU A 134 -15.94 3.20 19.81
CA LEU A 134 -14.78 2.34 19.63
C LEU A 134 -13.63 3.13 19.01
N THR A 135 -12.41 2.64 19.22
CA THR A 135 -11.27 3.15 18.45
C THR A 135 -11.28 2.56 17.04
N THR A 136 -10.62 3.25 16.11
CA THR A 136 -10.58 2.79 14.71
C THR A 136 -9.85 1.45 14.56
N PHE A 137 -10.49 0.45 13.95
CA PHE A 137 -9.85 -0.81 13.54
C PHE A 137 -9.10 -0.62 12.21
N ARG A 138 -7.88 -1.14 12.11
CA ARG A 138 -7.03 -1.00 10.92
C ARG A 138 -6.40 -2.34 10.53
N ALA A 139 -6.13 -2.49 9.24
CA ALA A 139 -5.25 -3.55 8.76
C ALA A 139 -3.78 -3.26 9.14
N PRO A 140 -2.94 -4.29 9.28
CA PRO A 140 -3.28 -5.72 9.25
C PRO A 140 -3.87 -6.20 10.60
N TYR A 141 -4.73 -7.23 10.57
CA TYR A 141 -5.36 -7.80 11.79
C TYR A 141 -4.33 -8.29 12.82
N THR A 142 -3.26 -8.92 12.32
CA THR A 142 -2.06 -9.28 13.06
C THR A 142 -0.84 -8.85 12.26
N PRO A 143 0.31 -8.54 12.90
CA PRO A 143 1.51 -8.12 12.18
C PRO A 143 1.89 -9.09 11.05
N VAL A 144 2.27 -8.53 9.90
CA VAL A 144 2.80 -9.26 8.75
C VAL A 144 4.23 -8.77 8.51
N THR A 145 5.15 -9.68 8.15
CA THR A 145 6.54 -9.31 7.90
C THR A 145 6.65 -8.47 6.62
N PHE A 146 7.58 -7.51 6.60
CA PHE A 146 7.82 -6.71 5.39
C PHE A 146 8.26 -7.59 4.21
N GLY A 147 8.98 -8.69 4.47
CA GLY A 147 9.36 -9.66 3.45
C GLY A 147 8.18 -10.32 2.75
N ALA A 148 7.07 -10.59 3.47
CA ALA A 148 5.86 -11.13 2.85
C ALA A 148 5.14 -10.09 1.98
N ILE A 149 5.20 -8.80 2.36
CA ILE A 149 4.62 -7.69 1.59
C ILE A 149 5.44 -7.44 0.30
N VAL A 150 6.76 -7.36 0.43
CA VAL A 150 7.68 -7.11 -0.70
C VAL A 150 7.74 -8.32 -1.64
N SER A 151 7.67 -9.54 -1.09
CA SER A 151 7.65 -10.78 -1.85
C SER A 151 8.83 -10.86 -2.83
N HIS A 152 8.56 -11.04 -4.12
CA HIS A 152 9.56 -11.17 -5.19
C HIS A 152 10.10 -9.84 -5.72
N ALA A 153 9.57 -8.68 -5.29
CA ALA A 153 10.04 -7.36 -5.71
C ALA A 153 11.36 -7.00 -5.00
N ARG A 154 12.45 -7.70 -5.34
CA ARG A 154 13.78 -7.55 -4.72
C ARG A 154 14.90 -7.81 -5.73
N GLY A 155 16.05 -7.15 -5.52
CA GLY A 155 17.22 -7.33 -6.37
C GLY A 155 16.92 -7.02 -7.83
N PRO A 156 17.34 -7.86 -8.80
CA PRO A 156 17.06 -7.65 -10.22
C PRO A 156 15.57 -7.62 -10.61
N LEU A 157 14.68 -8.09 -9.73
CA LEU A 157 13.22 -8.09 -9.94
C LEU A 157 12.52 -6.93 -9.22
N PHE A 158 13.26 -6.04 -8.56
CA PHE A 158 12.69 -4.89 -7.89
C PHE A 158 11.99 -3.94 -8.88
N ASP A 159 12.62 -3.68 -10.03
CA ASP A 159 12.08 -2.88 -11.11
C ASP A 159 12.56 -3.45 -12.46
N PRO A 160 11.75 -3.45 -13.54
CA PRO A 160 12.15 -4.00 -14.82
C PRO A 160 13.39 -3.31 -15.40
N THR A 161 14.34 -4.12 -15.86
CA THR A 161 15.50 -3.65 -16.62
C THR A 161 15.22 -3.79 -18.11
N ARG A 162 15.04 -2.68 -18.82
CA ARG A 162 14.84 -2.63 -20.27
C ARG A 162 16.19 -2.59 -20.99
N ARG A 163 16.33 -3.42 -22.02
CA ARG A 163 17.53 -3.57 -22.85
C ARG A 163 17.17 -3.41 -24.32
N THR A 164 18.01 -2.72 -25.09
CA THR A 164 17.80 -2.56 -26.53
C THR A 164 18.20 -3.84 -27.28
N ALA A 165 17.84 -3.94 -28.56
CA ALA A 165 18.19 -5.10 -29.39
C ALA A 165 19.72 -5.31 -29.53
N ILE A 166 20.50 -4.23 -29.40
CA ILE A 166 21.97 -4.27 -29.51
C ILE A 166 22.68 -4.33 -28.15
N HIS A 167 21.95 -4.44 -27.04
CA HIS A 167 22.53 -4.54 -25.71
C HIS A 167 23.56 -5.67 -25.58
N PRO A 168 23.33 -6.90 -26.12
CA PRO A 168 24.35 -7.96 -26.07
C PRO A 168 25.64 -7.60 -26.81
N TRP A 169 25.54 -6.85 -27.91
CA TRP A 169 26.72 -6.36 -28.63
C TRP A 169 27.49 -5.34 -27.79
N ALA A 170 26.79 -4.41 -27.14
CA ALA A 170 27.42 -3.42 -26.28
C ALA A 170 28.13 -4.07 -25.08
N GLU A 171 27.50 -5.05 -24.42
CA GLU A 171 28.13 -5.86 -23.36
C GLU A 171 29.41 -6.54 -23.87
N ALA A 172 29.36 -7.16 -25.05
CA ALA A 172 30.53 -7.82 -25.65
C ALA A 172 31.67 -6.87 -26.03
N GLN A 173 31.37 -5.60 -26.31
CA GLN A 173 32.39 -4.55 -26.55
C GLN A 173 32.89 -3.89 -25.26
N GLY A 174 32.45 -4.35 -24.08
CA GLY A 174 32.87 -3.81 -22.80
C GLY A 174 32.25 -2.45 -22.47
N ALA A 175 31.04 -2.16 -22.98
CA ALA A 175 30.32 -0.96 -22.61
C ALA A 175 30.12 -0.88 -21.09
N VAL A 176 30.31 0.31 -20.54
CA VAL A 176 29.80 0.67 -19.21
C VAL A 176 28.37 1.17 -19.38
N PHE A 177 27.46 0.79 -18.49
CA PHE A 177 26.03 1.14 -18.62
C PHE A 177 25.57 2.14 -17.56
N GLU A 178 24.67 3.03 -17.96
CA GLU A 178 23.92 3.93 -17.07
C GLU A 178 22.44 3.52 -16.99
N ASP A 179 21.78 3.91 -15.89
CA ASP A 179 20.33 3.77 -15.69
C ASP A 179 19.61 5.05 -16.13
N VAL A 180 18.88 4.97 -17.24
CA VAL A 180 18.04 6.06 -17.75
C VAL A 180 16.58 5.66 -17.63
N GLY A 181 15.98 5.98 -16.48
CA GLY A 181 14.74 5.37 -16.04
C GLY A 181 14.95 3.86 -15.90
N GLN A 182 14.10 3.06 -16.55
CA GLN A 182 14.23 1.60 -16.58
C GLN A 182 15.18 1.07 -17.67
N TRP A 183 15.73 1.94 -18.54
CA TRP A 183 16.64 1.51 -19.60
C TRP A 183 18.09 1.43 -19.13
N LYS A 184 18.77 0.33 -19.46
CA LYS A 184 20.23 0.23 -19.41
C LYS A 184 20.83 0.68 -20.73
N ARG A 185 21.42 1.87 -20.75
CA ARG A 185 22.04 2.47 -21.94
C ARG A 185 23.55 2.41 -21.84
N ALA A 186 24.22 2.18 -22.96
CA ALA A 186 25.68 2.27 -23.00
C ALA A 186 26.08 3.73 -22.71
N TRP A 187 26.82 3.90 -21.63
CA TRP A 187 27.30 5.19 -21.16
C TRP A 187 28.58 5.61 -21.90
N TYR A 188 29.55 4.68 -22.00
CA TYR A 188 30.79 4.84 -22.76
C TYR A 188 31.46 3.48 -23.01
N PHE A 189 32.43 3.43 -23.93
CA PHE A 189 33.18 2.22 -24.31
C PHE A 189 34.69 2.40 -24.02
N PRO A 190 35.15 2.04 -22.81
CA PRO A 190 36.56 2.19 -22.44
C PRO A 190 37.47 1.21 -23.18
N LYS A 191 38.69 1.64 -23.51
CA LYS A 191 39.79 0.74 -23.87
C LYS A 191 40.63 0.40 -22.63
N ALA A 192 41.47 -0.62 -22.75
CA ALA A 192 42.33 -1.05 -21.65
C ALA A 192 43.21 0.13 -21.14
N GLY A 193 43.11 0.41 -19.84
CA GLY A 193 43.86 1.48 -19.18
C GLY A 193 43.20 2.86 -19.23
N GLU A 194 42.05 3.01 -19.87
CA GLU A 194 41.30 4.27 -19.86
C GLU A 194 40.36 4.34 -18.65
N ASP A 195 40.31 5.52 -18.03
CA ASP A 195 39.18 5.91 -17.19
C ASP A 195 38.04 6.49 -18.04
N MET A 196 36.94 6.89 -17.40
CA MET A 196 35.78 7.44 -18.09
C MET A 196 36.13 8.71 -18.89
N HIS A 197 36.91 9.63 -18.32
CA HIS A 197 37.23 10.90 -18.98
C HIS A 197 38.09 10.67 -20.23
N ALA A 198 39.12 9.84 -20.12
CA ALA A 198 39.97 9.48 -21.26
C ALA A 198 39.18 8.78 -22.38
N ALA A 199 38.28 7.86 -22.02
CA ALA A 199 37.42 7.16 -22.99
C ALA A 199 36.46 8.13 -23.70
N VAL A 200 35.74 8.97 -22.94
CA VAL A 200 34.77 9.93 -23.48
C VAL A 200 35.47 11.02 -24.31
N ASP A 201 36.63 11.52 -23.89
CA ASP A 201 37.41 12.50 -24.65
C ASP A 201 37.84 11.91 -26.01
N ARG A 202 38.35 10.67 -26.01
CA ARG A 202 38.69 9.95 -27.23
C ARG A 202 37.47 9.76 -28.14
N GLU A 203 36.33 9.33 -27.60
CA GLU A 203 35.08 9.14 -28.34
C GLU A 203 34.58 10.46 -28.96
N CYS A 204 34.55 11.54 -28.18
CA CYS A 204 34.17 12.88 -28.65
C CYS A 204 35.06 13.35 -29.81
N VAL A 205 36.38 13.18 -29.67
CA VAL A 205 37.33 13.54 -30.74
C VAL A 205 37.12 12.66 -31.97
N ALA A 206 36.90 11.36 -31.80
CA ALA A 206 36.68 10.43 -32.91
C ALA A 206 35.41 10.75 -33.71
N VAL A 207 34.29 11.05 -33.03
CA VAL A 207 33.03 11.45 -33.67
C VAL A 207 33.21 12.72 -34.50
N ARG A 208 33.94 13.71 -33.98
CA ARG A 208 34.14 15.01 -34.66
C ARG A 208 35.13 14.93 -35.82
N LYS A 209 36.14 14.06 -35.73
CA LYS A 209 37.19 13.94 -36.75
C LYS A 209 36.87 12.90 -37.83
N THR A 210 36.06 11.90 -37.48
CA THR A 210 35.83 10.74 -38.35
C THR A 210 34.34 10.38 -38.41
N ALA A 211 33.85 9.60 -37.43
CA ALA A 211 32.47 9.12 -37.33
C ALA A 211 32.28 8.43 -35.97
N GLY A 212 31.04 8.25 -35.56
CA GLY A 212 30.69 7.39 -34.44
C GLY A 212 29.29 6.79 -34.59
N LEU A 213 29.02 5.76 -33.81
CA LEU A 213 27.73 5.07 -33.75
C LEU A 213 27.15 5.22 -32.34
N PHE A 214 25.86 5.51 -32.27
CA PHE A 214 25.15 5.71 -31.02
C PHE A 214 23.80 4.98 -31.05
N ASP A 215 23.51 4.23 -29.99
CA ASP A 215 22.21 3.58 -29.83
C ASP A 215 21.15 4.58 -29.34
N ALA A 216 20.39 5.15 -30.28
CA ALA A 216 19.28 6.05 -30.01
C ALA A 216 17.94 5.32 -29.80
N SER A 217 17.93 3.99 -29.70
CA SER A 217 16.69 3.20 -29.72
C SER A 217 15.76 3.47 -28.54
N THR A 218 16.25 4.05 -27.44
CA THR A 218 15.48 4.28 -26.21
C THR A 218 14.55 5.49 -26.26
N LEU A 219 14.66 6.36 -27.28
CA LEU A 219 13.81 7.55 -27.41
C LEU A 219 12.32 7.18 -27.53
N GLY A 220 11.43 8.01 -27.00
CA GLY A 220 10.00 7.90 -27.27
C GLY A 220 9.73 8.10 -28.77
N LYS A 221 8.87 7.27 -29.36
CA LYS A 221 8.51 7.35 -30.78
C LYS A 221 7.00 7.18 -30.89
N ILE A 222 6.33 8.18 -31.45
CA ILE A 222 4.88 8.20 -31.61
C ILE A 222 4.59 8.60 -33.05
N GLU A 223 3.79 7.79 -33.74
CA GLU A 223 3.30 8.10 -35.08
C GLU A 223 1.94 8.80 -34.95
N VAL A 224 1.80 9.97 -35.55
CA VAL A 224 0.56 10.77 -35.53
C VAL A 224 -0.01 10.82 -36.94
N VAL A 225 -1.20 10.26 -37.14
CA VAL A 225 -1.83 10.12 -38.45
C VAL A 225 -3.26 10.65 -38.42
N GLY A 226 -3.60 11.48 -39.40
CA GLY A 226 -4.95 12.01 -39.57
C GLY A 226 -4.97 13.31 -40.36
N PRO A 227 -6.14 13.75 -40.85
CA PRO A 227 -6.27 14.97 -41.65
C PRO A 227 -5.87 16.24 -40.89
N ASP A 228 -5.99 16.24 -39.56
CA ASP A 228 -5.64 17.37 -38.69
C ASP A 228 -4.35 17.15 -37.89
N ALA A 229 -3.50 16.18 -38.27
CA ALA A 229 -2.27 15.87 -37.55
C ALA A 229 -1.37 17.11 -37.38
N ALA A 230 -1.14 17.87 -38.46
CA ALA A 230 -0.30 19.07 -38.40
C ALA A 230 -0.89 20.15 -37.45
N LYS A 231 -2.21 20.38 -37.49
CA LYS A 231 -2.89 21.31 -36.59
C LYS A 231 -2.77 20.87 -35.13
N PHE A 232 -2.90 19.58 -34.86
CA PHE A 232 -2.72 19.03 -33.53
C PHE A 232 -1.30 19.26 -33.01
N MET A 233 -0.27 19.09 -33.85
CA MET A 233 1.12 19.36 -33.46
C MET A 233 1.34 20.84 -33.10
N GLU A 234 0.66 21.79 -33.77
CA GLU A 234 0.71 23.21 -33.42
C GLU A 234 0.05 23.55 -32.07
N LEU A 235 -0.83 22.69 -31.57
CA LEU A 235 -1.39 22.84 -30.22
C LEU A 235 -0.42 22.35 -29.13
N LEU A 236 0.46 21.40 -29.45
CA LEU A 236 1.38 20.78 -28.49
C LEU A 236 2.75 21.46 -28.42
N TYR A 237 3.23 21.96 -29.56
CA TYR A 237 4.57 22.50 -29.69
C TYR A 237 4.55 24.02 -29.83
N THR A 238 5.65 24.65 -29.40
CA THR A 238 5.79 26.11 -29.43
C THR A 238 5.98 26.72 -30.83
N ASN A 239 6.27 25.90 -31.84
CA ASN A 239 6.58 26.33 -33.21
C ASN A 239 5.56 25.77 -34.22
N PRO A 240 5.39 26.41 -35.40
CA PRO A 240 4.41 25.97 -36.39
C PRO A 240 4.80 24.63 -37.05
N TRP A 241 3.83 23.91 -37.61
CA TRP A 241 4.00 22.58 -38.23
C TRP A 241 3.30 22.41 -39.58
N GLU A 242 2.25 23.19 -39.90
CA GLU A 242 1.47 23.01 -41.14
C GLU A 242 2.29 23.12 -42.44
N LYS A 243 3.41 23.86 -42.40
CA LYS A 243 4.30 24.06 -43.56
C LYS A 243 5.50 23.10 -43.60
N LEU A 244 5.53 22.08 -42.75
CA LEU A 244 6.59 21.07 -42.79
C LEU A 244 6.27 20.08 -43.91
N GLU A 245 7.04 20.16 -45.00
CA GLU A 245 6.88 19.28 -46.15
C GLU A 245 7.31 17.83 -45.84
N PRO A 246 6.68 16.81 -46.45
CA PRO A 246 7.09 15.41 -46.29
C PRO A 246 8.58 15.17 -46.57
N GLY A 247 9.21 14.30 -45.76
CA GLY A 247 10.64 14.00 -45.85
C GLY A 247 11.55 15.08 -45.22
N ARG A 248 10.98 16.05 -44.52
CA ARG A 248 11.70 17.03 -43.70
C ARG A 248 11.42 16.76 -42.22
N CYS A 249 12.36 17.14 -41.37
CA CYS A 249 12.18 17.11 -39.94
C CYS A 249 12.35 18.49 -39.32
N ARG A 250 11.78 18.67 -38.13
CA ARG A 250 11.86 19.89 -37.34
C ARG A 250 11.98 19.54 -35.86
N TYR A 251 12.82 20.29 -35.16
CA TYR A 251 12.92 20.22 -33.71
C TYR A 251 11.81 21.07 -33.08
N GLY A 252 11.16 20.54 -32.05
CA GLY A 252 10.09 21.19 -31.32
C GLY A 252 10.29 21.07 -29.82
N ILE A 253 9.75 22.05 -29.10
CA ILE A 253 9.68 22.07 -27.63
C ILE A 253 8.20 22.05 -27.23
N MET A 254 7.84 21.12 -26.36
CA MET A 254 6.53 21.06 -25.71
C MET A 254 6.60 21.77 -24.36
N LEU A 255 5.58 22.56 -24.06
CA LEU A 255 5.41 23.19 -22.76
C LEU A 255 4.22 22.57 -22.04
N ARG A 256 4.25 22.62 -20.70
CA ARG A 256 3.04 22.46 -19.90
C ARG A 256 2.20 23.74 -19.98
N GLU A 257 0.98 23.68 -19.47
CA GLU A 257 0.06 24.83 -19.40
C GLU A 257 0.62 26.03 -18.60
N ASP A 258 1.56 25.77 -17.68
CA ASP A 258 2.27 26.79 -16.89
C ASP A 258 3.44 27.47 -17.65
N GLY A 259 3.67 27.09 -18.91
CA GLY A 259 4.71 27.66 -19.78
C GLY A 259 6.12 27.08 -19.57
N PHE A 260 6.30 26.09 -18.68
CA PHE A 260 7.60 25.42 -18.50
C PHE A 260 7.79 24.28 -19.50
N ILE A 261 9.04 24.08 -19.90
CA ILE A 261 9.43 22.98 -20.79
C ILE A 261 9.02 21.64 -20.16
N TYR A 262 8.32 20.84 -20.94
CA TYR A 262 7.90 19.50 -20.59
C TYR A 262 8.79 18.45 -21.24
N ASP A 263 8.93 18.53 -22.56
CA ASP A 263 9.68 17.59 -23.39
C ASP A 263 10.11 18.28 -24.70
N ASP A 264 11.03 17.66 -25.44
CA ASP A 264 11.53 18.15 -26.71
C ASP A 264 11.90 17.01 -27.65
N GLY A 265 12.01 17.31 -28.94
CA GLY A 265 12.42 16.29 -29.88
C GLY A 265 12.34 16.72 -31.33
N VAL A 266 12.78 15.82 -32.19
CA VAL A 266 12.68 15.97 -33.64
C VAL A 266 11.48 15.16 -34.13
N VAL A 267 10.62 15.81 -34.89
CA VAL A 267 9.49 15.20 -35.61
C VAL A 267 9.76 15.33 -37.10
N GLY A 268 9.43 14.31 -37.90
CA GLY A 268 9.60 14.32 -39.35
C GLY A 268 8.59 13.46 -40.07
#